data_AF-A0A8T5L2F1-F1
#
_entry.id   AF-A0A8T5L2F1-F1
#
_cell.length_a   1.000
_cell.length_b   1.000
_cell.length_c   1.000
_cell.angle_alpha   90.00
_cell.angle_beta   90.00
_cell.angle_gamma   90.00
#
_symmetry.space_group_name_H-M   'P 1'
#
loop_
_entity.id
_entity.type
_entity.pdbx_description
1 polymer ?
#
loop_
_entity_poly.entity_id
_entity_poly.type
_entity_poly.pdbx_seq_one_letter_code
_entity_poly.pdbx_strand_id
1 'polypeptide(L)'
;MLQKNTRRTAGGVILLTAILILTFLPVVSAADFDEILEPLQTIYDLVKYAATIIAGLIMLFAGISYITSGSDPGKREKAKNMVMYVIIGLMVIWVAPFVVELILGE
;
A
#
# COMPACT_ATOMS: atom_id res chain seq x y z
N MET A 1 67.20 1.43 5.27
CA MET A 1 66.48 1.58 3.97
C MET A 1 65.04 1.01 3.97
N LEU A 2 64.39 0.77 5.13
CA LEU A 2 63.12 0.02 5.19
C LEU A 2 61.82 0.85 5.35
N GLN A 3 61.89 2.17 5.62
CA GLN A 3 60.67 2.99 5.80
C GLN A 3 59.96 3.41 4.50
N LYS A 4 60.60 3.30 3.33
CA LYS A 4 60.04 3.79 2.06
C LYS A 4 58.94 2.86 1.50
N ASN A 5 58.93 1.58 1.88
CA ASN A 5 58.00 0.59 1.32
C ASN A 5 56.65 0.54 2.05
N THR A 6 56.64 0.72 3.38
CA THR A 6 55.41 0.72 4.20
C THR A 6 54.47 1.87 3.84
N ARG A 7 54.99 3.00 3.34
CA ARG A 7 54.15 4.12 2.87
C ARG A 7 53.44 3.80 1.54
N ARG A 8 54.01 2.92 0.70
CA ARG A 8 53.37 2.48 -0.55
C ARG A 8 52.29 1.43 -0.28
N THR A 9 52.50 0.56 0.69
CA THR A 9 51.49 -0.42 1.12
C THR A 9 50.36 0.22 1.93
N ALA A 10 50.64 1.21 2.77
CA ALA A 10 49.60 1.93 3.53
C ALA A 10 48.63 2.71 2.63
N GLY A 11 49.13 3.40 1.60
CA GLY A 11 48.27 4.11 0.63
C GLY A 11 47.37 3.16 -0.16
N GLY A 12 47.91 2.01 -0.58
CA GLY A 12 47.12 0.97 -1.27
C GLY A 12 46.08 0.31 -0.38
N VAL A 13 46.43 -0.02 0.87
CA VAL A 13 45.51 -0.64 1.83
C VAL A 13 44.36 0.30 2.19
N ILE A 14 44.64 1.58 2.43
CA ILE A 14 43.60 2.58 2.73
C ILE A 14 42.61 2.72 1.56
N LEU A 15 43.10 2.77 0.32
CA LEU A 15 42.26 2.81 -0.88
C LEU A 15 41.41 1.54 -1.03
N LEU A 16 41.99 0.36 -0.82
CA LEU A 16 41.25 -0.90 -0.88
C LEU A 16 40.15 -0.98 0.20
N THR A 17 40.44 -0.54 1.43
CA THR A 17 39.44 -0.50 2.50
C THR A 17 38.36 0.55 2.25
N ALA A 18 38.71 1.71 1.67
CA ALA A 18 37.74 2.74 1.33
C ALA A 18 36.82 2.28 0.18
N ILE A 19 37.35 1.58 -0.82
CA ILE A 19 36.57 0.98 -1.90
C ILE A 19 35.65 -0.11 -1.35
N LEU A 20 36.15 -0.98 -0.46
CA LEU A 20 35.34 -2.01 0.19
C LEU A 20 34.15 -1.40 0.96
N ILE A 21 34.40 -0.33 1.73
CA ILE A 21 33.36 0.39 2.49
C ILE A 21 32.37 1.09 1.54
N LEU A 22 32.84 1.70 0.44
CA LEU A 22 31.98 2.30 -0.58
C LEU A 22 31.08 1.26 -1.28
N THR A 23 31.58 0.05 -1.49
CA THR A 23 30.77 -1.06 -2.06
C THR A 23 29.83 -1.71 -1.05
N PHE A 24 30.09 -1.55 0.25
CA PHE A 24 29.23 -2.03 1.35
C PHE A 24 28.24 -0.96 1.86
N LEU A 25 28.41 0.32 1.51
CA LEU A 25 27.41 1.36 1.77
C LEU A 25 26.00 1.03 1.24
N PRO A 26 25.83 0.48 0.02
CA PRO A 26 24.51 0.08 -0.44
C PRO A 26 23.96 -1.18 0.26
N VAL A 27 24.78 -1.98 0.97
CA VAL A 27 24.32 -3.23 1.62
C VAL A 27 23.81 -3.03 3.05
N VAL A 28 23.88 -1.80 3.58
CA VAL A 28 23.18 -1.39 4.81
C VAL A 28 21.79 -0.80 4.49
N SER A 29 21.29 -0.97 3.25
CA SER A 29 19.86 -0.80 3.00
C SER A 29 19.12 -1.84 3.84
N ALA A 30 18.25 -1.36 4.73
CA ALA A 30 17.28 -2.21 5.40
C ALA A 30 16.59 -3.07 4.33
N ALA A 31 16.50 -4.38 4.55
CA ALA A 31 15.82 -5.31 3.65
C ALA A 31 14.58 -4.64 3.02
N ASP A 32 14.63 -4.47 1.71
CA ASP A 32 13.80 -3.51 0.98
C ASP A 32 12.31 -3.82 1.18
N PHE A 33 11.65 -3.07 2.06
CA PHE A 33 10.22 -3.21 2.33
C PHE A 33 9.38 -3.00 1.06
N ASP A 34 9.94 -2.36 0.03
CA ASP A 34 9.31 -2.20 -1.28
C ASP A 34 8.99 -3.54 -1.97
N GLU A 35 9.82 -4.58 -1.81
CA GLU A 35 9.56 -5.90 -2.42
C GLU A 35 8.32 -6.59 -1.83
N ILE A 36 7.99 -6.34 -0.56
CA ILE A 36 6.77 -6.89 0.06
C ILE A 36 5.54 -6.00 -0.20
N LEU A 37 5.74 -4.74 -0.58
CA LEU A 37 4.66 -3.79 -0.85
C LEU A 37 4.12 -3.90 -2.27
N GLU A 38 4.95 -4.22 -3.27
CA GLU A 38 4.49 -4.39 -4.65
C GLU A 38 3.34 -5.42 -4.82
N PRO A 39 3.41 -6.64 -4.23
CA PRO A 39 2.32 -7.59 -4.30
C PRO A 39 1.06 -7.09 -3.59
N LEU A 40 1.24 -6.37 -2.49
CA LEU A 40 0.17 -5.87 -1.64
C LEU A 40 -0.61 -4.74 -2.33
N GLN A 41 0.10 -3.82 -2.99
CA GLN A 41 -0.51 -2.76 -3.80
C GLN A 41 -1.29 -3.35 -4.98
N THR A 42 -0.76 -4.37 -5.65
CA THR A 42 -1.43 -5.05 -6.76
C THR A 42 -2.75 -5.70 -6.31
N ILE A 43 -2.73 -6.42 -5.18
CA ILE A 43 -3.95 -7.02 -4.61
C ILE A 43 -4.94 -5.94 -4.18
N TYR A 44 -4.46 -4.87 -3.54
CA TYR A 44 -5.30 -3.77 -3.10
C TYR A 44 -6.03 -3.08 -4.28
N ASP A 45 -5.32 -2.76 -5.35
CA ASP A 45 -5.93 -2.11 -6.53
C ASP A 45 -6.93 -3.04 -7.25
N LEU A 46 -6.65 -4.35 -7.31
CA LEU A 46 -7.60 -5.34 -7.81
C LEU A 46 -8.89 -5.31 -6.98
N VAL A 47 -8.76 -5.44 -5.65
CA VAL A 47 -9.91 -5.45 -4.73
C VAL A 47 -10.70 -4.15 -4.83
N LYS A 48 -10.02 -3.00 -4.86
CA LYS A 48 -10.65 -1.68 -5.00
C LYS A 48 -11.42 -1.55 -6.31
N TYR A 49 -10.85 -2.00 -7.44
CA TYR A 49 -11.53 -1.96 -8.73
C TYR A 49 -12.78 -2.86 -8.73
N ALA A 50 -12.65 -4.11 -8.26
CA ALA A 50 -13.76 -5.05 -8.16
C ALA A 50 -14.87 -4.53 -7.23
N ALA A 51 -14.50 -4.00 -6.07
CA ALA A 51 -15.44 -3.46 -5.09
C ALA A 51 -16.18 -2.23 -5.63
N THR A 52 -15.51 -1.35 -6.39
CA THR A 52 -16.14 -0.17 -7.00
C THR A 52 -17.23 -0.58 -8.01
N ILE A 53 -16.97 -1.61 -8.82
CA ILE A 53 -17.96 -2.14 -9.77
C ILE A 53 -19.17 -2.74 -9.03
N ILE A 54 -18.91 -3.60 -8.04
CA ILE A 54 -19.96 -4.25 -7.25
C ILE A 54 -20.79 -3.21 -6.49
N ALA A 55 -20.14 -2.21 -5.89
CA ALA A 55 -20.79 -1.09 -5.22
C ALA A 55 -21.74 -0.35 -6.17
N GLY A 56 -21.31 -0.06 -7.40
CA GLY A 56 -22.16 0.56 -8.42
C GLY A 56 -23.41 -0.26 -8.73
N LEU A 57 -23.27 -1.58 -8.88
CA LEU A 57 -24.40 -2.48 -9.14
C LEU A 57 -25.38 -2.55 -7.96
N ILE A 58 -24.87 -2.67 -6.73
CA ILE A 58 -25.72 -2.69 -5.53
C ILE A 58 -26.41 -1.35 -5.34
N MET A 59 -25.73 -0.24 -5.58
CA MET A 59 -26.31 1.10 -5.48
C MET A 59 -27.44 1.29 -6.51
N LEU A 60 -27.29 0.79 -7.74
CA LEU A 60 -28.35 0.78 -8.75
C LEU A 60 -29.55 -0.05 -8.28
N PHE A 61 -29.32 -1.26 -7.76
CA PHE A 61 -30.39 -2.12 -7.25
C PHE A 61 -31.11 -1.46 -6.06
N ALA A 62 -30.36 -0.84 -5.15
CA ALA A 62 -30.92 -0.12 -4.02
C ALA A 62 -31.78 1.08 -4.48
N GLY A 63 -31.34 1.81 -5.51
CA GLY A 63 -32.10 2.90 -6.12
C GLY A 63 -33.42 2.44 -6.73
N ILE A 64 -33.40 1.36 -7.52
CA ILE A 64 -34.62 0.77 -8.10
C ILE A 64 -35.54 0.26 -6.98
N SER A 65 -34.99 -0.43 -5.99
CA SER A 65 -35.73 -0.92 -4.83
C SER A 65 -36.38 0.23 -4.05
N TYR A 66 -35.68 1.35 -3.86
CA TYR A 66 -36.21 2.52 -3.17
C TYR A 66 -37.40 3.14 -3.91
N ILE A 67 -37.29 3.29 -5.24
CA ILE A 67 -38.36 3.87 -6.08
C ILE A 67 -39.59 2.95 -6.12
N THR A 68 -39.37 1.64 -6.29
CA THR A 68 -40.44 0.63 -6.37
C THR A 68 -41.11 0.33 -5.03
N SER A 69 -40.52 0.76 -3.91
CA SER A 69 -41.07 0.52 -2.56
C SER A 69 -42.41 1.20 -2.30
N GLY A 70 -42.81 2.20 -3.10
CA GLY A 70 -44.15 2.79 -3.02
C GLY A 70 -44.48 3.26 -1.60
N SER A 71 -45.61 2.84 -1.02
CA SER A 71 -46.01 3.20 0.36
C SER A 71 -45.50 2.26 1.45
N ASP A 72 -44.78 1.17 1.12
CA ASP A 72 -44.28 0.20 2.09
C ASP A 72 -43.06 0.76 2.85
N PRO A 73 -43.18 1.11 4.14
CA PRO A 73 -42.09 1.71 4.90
C PRO A 73 -40.90 0.75 5.07
N GLY A 74 -41.16 -0.55 5.18
CA GLY A 74 -40.14 -1.56 5.42
C GLY A 74 -39.22 -1.75 4.21
N LYS A 75 -39.78 -1.70 3.01
CA LYS A 75 -38.97 -1.77 1.77
C LYS A 75 -38.13 -0.52 1.56
N ARG A 76 -38.69 0.67 1.87
CA ARG A 76 -37.94 1.94 1.83
C ARG A 76 -36.76 1.94 2.81
N GLU A 77 -36.98 1.46 4.02
CA GLU A 77 -35.94 1.39 5.04
C GLU A 77 -34.83 0.40 4.64
N LYS A 78 -35.19 -0.77 4.12
CA LYS A 78 -34.21 -1.73 3.56
C LYS A 78 -33.37 -1.13 2.45
N ALA A 79 -33.98 -0.43 1.49
CA ALA A 79 -33.25 0.19 0.40
C ALA A 79 -32.29 1.29 0.90
N LYS A 80 -32.71 2.10 1.88
CA LYS A 80 -31.83 3.10 2.53
C LYS A 80 -30.66 2.44 3.24
N ASN A 81 -30.91 1.39 4.02
CA ASN A 81 -29.86 0.65 4.71
C ASN A 81 -28.87 -0.01 3.73
N MET A 82 -29.36 -0.50 2.59
CA MET A 82 -28.51 -1.04 1.53
C MET A 82 -27.57 0.03 0.97
N VAL A 83 -28.07 1.23 0.67
CA VAL A 83 -27.22 2.36 0.24
C VAL A 83 -26.20 2.71 1.34
N MET A 84 -26.63 2.74 2.60
CA MET A 84 -25.73 3.02 3.73
C MET A 84 -24.58 2.01 3.81
N TYR A 85 -24.87 0.71 3.64
CA TYR A 85 -23.83 -0.32 3.64
C TYR A 85 -22.84 -0.16 2.48
N VAL A 86 -23.31 0.22 1.29
CA VAL A 86 -22.43 0.52 0.16
C VAL A 86 -21.52 1.70 0.45
N ILE A 87 -22.05 2.77 1.05
CA ILE A 87 -21.28 3.96 1.43
C ILE A 87 -20.21 3.60 2.48
N ILE A 88 -20.57 2.83 3.51
CA ILE A 88 -19.62 2.39 4.54
C ILE A 88 -18.53 1.51 3.91
N GLY A 89 -18.87 0.58 3.03
CA GLY A 89 -17.89 -0.26 2.33
C GLY A 89 -16.89 0.57 1.49
N LEU A 90 -17.39 1.56 0.75
CA LEU A 90 -16.54 2.49 -0.01
C LEU A 90 -15.65 3.32 0.91
N MET A 91 -16.16 3.79 2.04
CA MET A 91 -15.40 4.53 3.03
C MET A 91 -14.23 3.69 3.57
N VAL A 92 -14.46 2.43 3.91
CA VAL A 92 -13.41 1.53 4.41
C VAL A 92 -12.29 1.33 3.38
N ILE A 93 -12.63 1.15 2.11
CA ILE A 93 -11.64 1.00 1.03
C ILE A 93 -10.78 2.27 0.92
N TRP A 94 -11.38 3.45 1.03
CA TRP A 94 -10.65 4.72 0.97
C TRP A 94 -9.74 4.97 2.17
N VAL A 95 -10.07 4.40 3.34
CA VAL A 95 -9.26 4.51 4.56
C VAL A 95 -8.12 3.48 4.60
N ALA A 96 -8.20 2.40 3.83
CA ALA A 96 -7.17 1.36 3.78
C ALA A 96 -5.72 1.86 3.56
N PRO A 97 -5.41 2.77 2.59
CA PRO A 97 -4.04 3.23 2.37
C PRO A 97 -3.49 3.99 3.58
N PHE A 98 -4.34 4.76 4.27
CA PHE A 98 -3.97 5.48 5.48
C PHE A 98 -3.53 4.53 6.60
N VAL A 99 -4.21 3.38 6.75
CA VAL A 99 -3.82 2.35 7.73
C VAL A 99 -2.51 1.68 7.34
N VAL A 100 -2.30 1.41 6.05
CA VAL A 100 -1.05 0.81 5.54
C VAL A 100 0.13 1.75 5.80
N GLU A 101 -0.02 3.05 5.50
CA GLU A 101 0.99 4.08 5.76
C GLU A 101 1.32 4.22 7.25
N LEU A 102 0.31 4.20 8.13
CA LEU A 102 0.50 4.21 9.58
C LEU A 102 1.26 2.99 10.13
N ILE A 103 1.11 1.82 9.51
CA ILE A 103 1.82 0.60 9.93
C ILE A 103 3.24 0.56 9.38
N LEU A 104 3.45 1.05 8.15
CA LEU A 104 4.77 1.09 7.52
C LEU A 104 5.69 2.14 8.14
N GLY A 105 5.13 3.12 8.85
CA GLY A 105 5.89 3.95 9.78
C GLY A 105 7.00 4.74 9.10
N GLU A 106 6.65 5.45 8.02
CA GLU A 106 7.38 6.68 7.68
C GLU A 106 7.11 7.77 8.73
#